data_AF-A0A3N6MDK8-F1
#
_entry.id   AF-A0A3N6MDK8-F1
#
_cell.length_a   1.000
_cell.length_b   1.000
_cell.length_c   1.000
_cell.angle_alpha   90.00
_cell.angle_beta   90.00
_cell.angle_gamma   90.00
#
_symmetry.space_group_name_H-M   'P 1'
#
loop_
_entity.id
_entity.type
_entity.pdbx_description
1 polymer ?
#
loop_
_entity_poly.entity_id
_entity_poly.type
_entity_poly.pdbx_seq_one_letter_code
_entity_poly.pdbx_strand_id
1 'polypeptide(L)' 'MGFSLDEPRKPPAVFALELIALSFGPPLVLGFGLAAASGPEQFLPGVAVGAVVGVSAASLRNELRGARAKRE' A
#
# COMPACT_ATOMS: atom_id res chain seq x y z
N MET A 1 -0.39 -2.65 -26.05
CA MET A 1 0.70 -2.15 -25.20
C MET A 1 1.00 -3.22 -24.17
N GLY A 2 1.99 -4.07 -24.44
CA GLY A 2 2.41 -5.08 -23.48
C GLY A 2 3.07 -4.39 -22.29
N PHE A 3 2.57 -4.65 -21.09
CA PHE A 3 3.29 -4.30 -19.87
C PHE A 3 4.63 -5.04 -19.94
N SER A 4 5.73 -4.31 -20.17
CA SER A 4 7.06 -4.92 -20.11
C SER A 4 7.27 -5.39 -18.67
N LEU A 5 7.30 -6.70 -18.46
CA LEU A 5 7.36 -7.32 -17.14
C LEU A 5 8.81 -7.46 -16.63
N ASP A 6 9.80 -7.03 -17.41
CA ASP A 6 11.26 -7.06 -17.16
C ASP A 6 11.72 -6.01 -16.12
N GLU A 7 10.92 -5.75 -15.09
CA GLU A 7 11.33 -4.81 -14.06
C GLU A 7 12.25 -5.54 -13.07
N PRO A 8 13.53 -5.12 -12.95
CA PRO A 8 14.51 -5.84 -12.16
C PRO A 8 14.06 -5.96 -10.70
N ARG A 9 14.34 -7.13 -10.10
CA ARG A 9 13.96 -7.44 -8.72
C ARG A 9 14.52 -6.35 -7.80
N LYS A 10 13.63 -5.50 -7.25
CA LYS A 10 14.03 -4.43 -6.32
C LYS A 10 14.79 -5.03 -5.13
N PRO A 11 15.83 -4.34 -4.61
CA PRO A 11 16.54 -4.75 -3.41
C PRO A 11 15.57 -5.02 -2.25
N PRO A 12 15.82 -6.04 -1.40
CA PRO A 12 14.91 -6.42 -0.32
C PRO A 12 14.56 -5.27 0.63
N ALA A 13 15.52 -4.40 0.93
CA ALA A 13 15.32 -3.22 1.77
C ALA A 13 14.37 -2.19 1.14
N VAL A 14 14.54 -1.91 -0.15
CA VAL A 14 13.67 -0.99 -0.91
C VAL A 14 12.25 -1.56 -0.99
N PHE A 15 12.15 -2.87 -1.18
CA PHE A 15 10.87 -3.56 -1.20
C PHE A 15 10.16 -3.50 0.16
N ALA A 16 10.84 -3.85 1.24
CA ALA A 16 10.27 -3.77 2.59
C ALA A 16 9.76 -2.36 2.91
N LEU A 17 10.53 -1.34 2.54
CA LEU A 17 10.16 0.06 2.73
C LEU A 17 8.92 0.45 1.91
N GLU A 18 8.80 -0.05 0.68
CA GLU A 18 7.60 0.11 -0.14
C GLU A 18 6.36 -0.55 0.49
N LEU A 19 6.53 -1.71 1.13
CA LEU A 19 5.42 -2.42 1.77
C LEU A 19 4.98 -1.71 3.04
N ILE A 20 5.93 -1.18 3.82
CA ILE A 20 5.66 -0.30 4.96
C ILE A 20 4.93 0.95 4.45
N ALA A 21 5.44 1.62 3.42
CA ALA A 21 4.81 2.81 2.86
C ALA A 21 3.39 2.52 2.33
N LEU A 22 3.15 1.38 1.68
CA LEU A 22 1.81 0.99 1.24
C LEU A 22 0.87 0.69 2.41
N SER A 23 1.39 0.17 3.51
CA SER A 23 0.61 -0.19 4.69
C SER A 23 0.26 1.03 5.54
N PHE A 24 1.18 1.99 5.66
CA PHE A 24 1.05 3.17 6.52
C PHE A 24 0.66 4.44 5.78
N GLY A 25 0.97 4.57 4.49
CA GLY A 25 0.64 5.73 3.67
C GLY A 25 -0.86 6.00 3.60
N PRO A 26 -1.70 5.04 3.15
CA PRO A 26 -3.15 5.22 3.08
C PRO A 26 -3.82 5.54 4.43
N PRO A 27 -3.52 4.87 5.57
CA PRO A 27 -4.04 5.28 6.89
C PRO A 27 -3.67 6.71 7.26
N LEU A 28 -2.43 7.11 7.03
CA LEU A 28 -1.99 8.46 7.39
C LEU A 28 -2.66 9.50 6.49
N VAL A 29 -2.70 9.27 5.17
CA VAL A 29 -3.32 10.21 4.22
C VAL A 29 -4.82 10.34 4.46
N LEU A 30 -5.55 9.24 4.64
CA LEU A 30 -6.99 9.28 4.88
C LEU A 30 -7.33 9.80 6.27
N GLY A 31 -6.55 9.41 7.30
CA GLY A 31 -6.68 9.93 8.66
C GLY A 31 -6.47 11.44 8.72
N PHE A 32 -5.34 11.94 8.24
CA PHE A 32 -5.07 13.38 8.21
C PHE A 32 -6.01 14.14 7.27
N GLY A 33 -6.35 13.57 6.11
CA GLY A 33 -7.27 14.18 5.16
C GLY A 33 -8.68 14.38 5.74
N LEU A 34 -9.22 13.36 6.42
CA LEU A 34 -10.50 13.46 7.11
C LEU A 34 -10.44 14.39 8.31
N ALA A 35 -9.35 14.35 9.08
CA ALA A 35 -9.14 15.26 10.21
C ALA A 35 -9.12 16.74 9.77
N ALA A 36 -8.45 17.02 8.64
CA ALA A 36 -8.40 18.36 8.07
C ALA A 36 -9.76 18.81 7.51
N ALA A 37 -10.56 17.90 6.97
CA ALA A 37 -11.85 18.23 6.36
C ALA A 37 -13.01 18.33 7.35
N SER A 38 -12.97 17.57 8.45
CA SER A 38 -14.14 17.35 9.32
C SER A 38 -13.85 17.38 10.82
N GLY A 39 -12.60 17.72 11.20
CA GLY A 39 -12.16 17.83 12.59
C GLY A 39 -11.42 16.59 13.09
N PRO A 40 -10.63 16.74 14.18
CA PRO A 40 -9.71 15.70 14.66
C PRO A 40 -10.41 14.40 15.08
N GLU A 41 -11.69 14.45 15.44
CA GLU A 41 -12.53 13.29 15.74
C GLU A 41 -12.55 12.27 14.58
N GLN A 42 -12.45 12.75 13.33
CA GLN A 42 -12.51 11.91 12.14
C GLN A 42 -11.14 11.38 11.69
N PHE A 43 -10.09 11.67 12.46
CA PHE A 43 -8.79 11.04 12.28
C PHE A 43 -8.87 9.53 12.47
N LEU A 44 -9.48 9.06 13.57
CA LEU A 44 -9.51 7.63 13.92
C LEU A 44 -10.28 6.78 12.89
N PRO A 45 -11.47 7.19 12.43
CA PRO A 45 -12.16 6.53 11.32
C PRO A 45 -11.34 6.56 10.02
N GLY A 46 -10.69 7.67 9.71
CA GLY A 46 -9.86 7.79 8.50
C GLY A 46 -8.63 6.90 8.52
N VAL A 47 -7.96 6.78 9.67
CA VAL A 47 -6.86 5.85 9.88
C VAL A 47 -7.35 4.40 9.75
N ALA A 48 -8.51 4.06 10.32
CA ALA A 48 -9.06 2.72 10.21
C ALA A 48 -9.36 2.33 8.75
N VAL A 49 -10.03 3.20 8.00
CA VAL A 49 -10.30 2.97 6.57
C VAL A 49 -9.00 2.84 5.78
N GLY A 50 -8.05 3.75 6.01
CA GLY A 50 -6.78 3.68 5.30
C GLY A 50 -5.94 2.45 5.67
N ALA A 51 -6.01 1.95 6.90
CA ALA A 51 -5.37 0.68 7.28
C ALA A 51 -5.93 -0.50 6.49
N VAL A 52 -7.24 -0.61 6.34
CA VAL A 52 -7.86 -1.65 5.50
C VAL A 52 -7.38 -1.55 4.05
N VAL A 53 -7.37 -0.33 3.49
CA VAL A 53 -6.93 -0.09 2.11
C VAL A 53 -5.44 -0.41 1.93
N GLY A 54 -4.59 0.05 2.83
CA GLY A 54 -3.14 -0.15 2.77
C GLY A 54 -2.72 -1.61 2.89
N VAL A 55 -3.32 -2.34 3.85
CA VAL A 55 -3.07 -3.78 4.02
C VAL A 55 -3.58 -4.58 2.81
N SER A 56 -4.76 -4.26 2.29
CA SER A 56 -5.31 -4.94 1.11
C SER A 56 -4.44 -4.72 -0.13
N ALA A 57 -3.97 -3.49 -0.35
CA ALA A 57 -3.05 -3.17 -1.43
C ALA A 57 -1.69 -3.87 -1.27
N ALA A 58 -1.15 -3.94 -0.04
CA ALA A 58 0.08 -4.65 0.25
C ALA A 58 -0.06 -6.17 -0.01
N SER A 59 -1.18 -6.77 0.39
CA SER A 59 -1.50 -8.19 0.15
C SER A 59 -1.62 -8.49 -1.34
N LEU A 60 -2.41 -7.70 -2.08
CA LEU A 60 -2.57 -7.86 -3.52
C LEU A 60 -1.23 -7.73 -4.26
N ARG A 61 -0.38 -6.79 -3.84
CA ARG A 61 0.96 -6.63 -4.40
C ARG A 61 1.84 -7.86 -4.16
N ASN A 62 1.70 -8.50 -3.00
CA ASN A 62 2.43 -9.72 -2.69
C ASN A 62 1.91 -10.92 -3.52
N GLU A 63 0.59 -11.06 -3.67
CA GLU A 63 -0.03 -12.10 -4.50
C GLU A 63 0.35 -11.98 -5.97
N LEU A 64 0.29 -10.77 -6.55
CA LEU A 64 0.70 -10.52 -7.93
C LEU A 64 2.17 -10.90 -8.17
N ARG A 65 3.04 -10.73 -7.15
CA ARG A 65 4.43 -11.19 -7.22
C ARG A 65 4.55 -12.71 -7.13
N GLY A 66 3.81 -13.36 -6.23
CA GLY A 66 3.78 -14.82 -6.15
C GLY A 66 3.29 -15.46 -7.46
N ALA A 67 2.31 -14.85 -8.12
CA ALA A 67 1.83 -15.27 -9.42
C ALA A 67 2.87 -15.05 -10.55
N ARG A 68 3.65 -13.94 -10.51
CA ARG A 68 4.77 -13.72 -11.44
C ARG A 68 5.88 -14.74 -11.26
N ALA A 69 6.29 -15.04 -10.03
CA ALA A 69 7.38 -15.97 -9.73
C ALA A 69 7.08 -17.43 -10.10
N LYS A 70 5.80 -17.83 -10.25
CA LYS A 70 5.39 -19.17 -10.71
C LYS A 70 5.35 -19.32 -12.24
N ARG A 71 5.45 -18.22 -12.99
CA ARG A 71 5.37 -18.20 -14.46
C ARG A 71 6.74 -18.21 -15.17
N GLU A 72 7.82 -18.04 -14.41
CA GLU A 72 9.21 -18.27 -14.83
C GLU A 72 9.62 -19.72 -14.52
#